data_AF-A0A8J4VMT4-F1
#
_entry.id   AF-A0A8J4VMT4-F1
#
_cell.length_a   1.000
_cell.length_b   1.000
_cell.length_c   1.000
_cell.angle_alpha   90.00
_cell.angle_beta   90.00
_cell.angle_gamma   90.00
#
_symmetry.space_group_name_H-M   'P 1'
#
loop_
_entity.id
_entity.type
_entity.pdbx_description
1 polymer ?
#
loop_
_entity_poly.entity_id
_entity_poly.type
_entity_poly.pdbx_seq_one_letter_code
_entity_poly.pdbx_strand_id
1 'polypeptide(L)'
;MAPHDLRRPFKRAAISDQQRRRELSLQRQAQHRRDAQHQARCLASFLNPHSDPEPEPEPEPTDSPKELDVRHASKLKGAEARKWFARQLMLPEWMIDVPDQLPQDWYVFARPAGKRCFVVSSNGTTVSRLRNGSMLHHFPSALPSGARTKDSSGSAQSYSILDCIFHESDQTYYVIDMVCWREYSLYDCTAEFRFFWLSSKLAETGACDPPSQYHRYRFSPVRVYNCDQAGLSAAYTGAVPYVKDGLLFYNKYDLFFYSMDNVKCFECLLLDWLRLGSSSALLGYACYFVLS
;
A
#
# COMPACT_ATOMS: atom_id res chain seq x y z
N MET A 1 -18.57 -23.81 -31.09
CA MET A 1 -18.88 -22.79 -30.06
C MET A 1 -19.56 -23.50 -28.91
N ALA A 2 -18.92 -23.59 -27.74
CA ALA A 2 -19.53 -24.19 -26.55
C ALA A 2 -20.46 -23.16 -25.89
N PRO A 3 -21.63 -23.55 -25.33
CA PRO A 3 -22.56 -22.62 -24.72
C PRO A 3 -22.01 -22.07 -23.40
N HIS A 4 -22.32 -20.80 -23.11
CA HIS A 4 -22.03 -20.15 -21.85
C HIS A 4 -22.83 -20.83 -20.71
N ASP A 5 -22.13 -21.43 -19.74
CA ASP A 5 -22.74 -21.96 -18.51
C ASP A 5 -23.39 -20.81 -17.71
N LEU A 6 -24.71 -20.70 -17.83
CA LEU A 6 -25.56 -19.88 -16.99
C LEU A 6 -25.82 -20.62 -15.68
N ARG A 7 -25.57 -19.91 -14.57
CA ARG A 7 -25.99 -20.23 -13.18
C ARG A 7 -25.12 -21.24 -12.44
N ARG A 8 -23.98 -20.77 -11.92
CA ARG A 8 -23.51 -21.23 -10.61
C ARG A 8 -24.48 -20.71 -9.55
N PRO A 9 -25.07 -21.56 -8.69
CA PRO A 9 -25.88 -21.10 -7.57
C PRO A 9 -25.03 -20.20 -6.67
N PHE A 10 -25.51 -18.99 -6.38
CA PHE A 10 -24.99 -18.18 -5.29
C PHE A 10 -25.17 -19.00 -4.00
N LYS A 11 -24.10 -19.62 -3.51
CA LYS A 11 -24.05 -20.09 -2.13
C LYS A 11 -24.32 -18.87 -1.27
N ARG A 12 -25.42 -18.86 -0.49
CA ARG A 12 -25.63 -17.85 0.56
C ARG A 12 -24.32 -17.73 1.34
N ALA A 13 -23.75 -16.52 1.39
CA ALA A 13 -22.54 -16.27 2.13
C ALA A 13 -22.75 -16.70 3.59
N ALA A 14 -21.72 -17.28 4.20
CA ALA A 14 -21.64 -17.32 5.65
C ALA A 14 -21.87 -15.89 6.17
N ILE A 15 -22.53 -15.74 7.32
CA ILE A 15 -22.72 -14.44 7.99
C ILE A 15 -21.37 -13.72 7.95
N SER A 16 -21.33 -12.57 7.27
CA SER A 16 -20.12 -11.78 7.14
C SER A 16 -19.71 -11.27 8.53
N ASP A 17 -18.45 -11.46 8.89
CA ASP A 17 -17.86 -11.03 10.17
C ASP A 17 -16.93 -9.83 9.99
N GLN A 18 -17.11 -9.09 8.89
CA GLN A 18 -16.27 -7.99 8.46
C GLN A 18 -16.15 -6.91 9.56
N GLN A 19 -17.24 -6.54 10.22
CA GLN A 19 -17.14 -5.55 11.30
C GLN A 19 -16.24 -6.04 12.46
N ARG A 20 -16.38 -7.30 12.86
CA ARG A 20 -15.59 -7.88 13.96
C ARG A 20 -14.11 -7.95 13.62
N ARG A 21 -13.78 -8.31 12.37
CA ARG A 21 -12.39 -8.40 11.93
C ARG A 21 -11.73 -7.00 11.85
N ARG A 22 -12.49 -5.93 11.59
CA ARG A 22 -11.99 -4.52 11.62
C ARG A 22 -11.51 -4.16 13.01
N GLU A 23 -12.40 -4.38 13.98
CA GLU A 23 -12.15 -4.07 15.39
C GLU A 23 -10.95 -4.84 15.94
N LEU A 24 -10.84 -6.14 15.63
CA LEU A 24 -9.70 -6.95 16.03
C LEU A 24 -8.39 -6.49 15.38
N SER A 25 -8.42 -6.04 14.12
CA SER A 25 -7.22 -5.52 13.43
C SER A 25 -6.73 -4.23 14.10
N LEU A 26 -7.62 -3.28 14.36
CA LEU A 26 -7.30 -2.03 15.08
C LEU A 26 -6.72 -2.28 16.47
N GLN A 27 -7.27 -3.25 17.21
CA GLN A 27 -6.75 -3.64 18.52
C GLN A 27 -5.33 -4.20 18.45
N ARG A 28 -5.03 -5.06 17.45
CA ARG A 28 -3.68 -5.61 17.25
C ARG A 28 -2.68 -4.52 16.86
N GLN A 29 -3.08 -3.61 15.97
CA GLN A 29 -2.26 -2.48 15.55
C GLN A 29 -1.81 -1.62 16.74
N ALA A 30 -2.71 -1.38 17.71
CA ALA A 30 -2.38 -0.63 18.91
C ALA A 30 -1.29 -1.28 19.80
N GLN A 31 -1.18 -2.62 19.76
CA GLN A 31 -0.30 -3.42 20.62
C GLN A 31 1.12 -3.60 20.03
N HIS A 32 1.30 -3.52 18.71
CA HIS A 32 2.50 -4.01 18.01
C HIS A 32 3.40 -2.91 17.40
N ARG A 33 3.65 -1.83 18.15
CA ARG A 33 4.30 -0.60 17.63
C ARG A 33 5.82 -0.68 17.42
N ARG A 34 6.53 -1.58 18.10
CA ARG A 34 8.01 -1.61 18.09
C ARG A 34 8.61 -2.25 16.84
N ASP A 35 7.89 -3.14 16.18
CA ASP A 35 8.46 -3.99 15.12
C ASP A 35 8.49 -3.32 13.74
N ALA A 36 7.69 -2.26 13.56
CA ALA A 36 7.47 -1.65 12.27
C ALA A 36 8.67 -0.82 11.76
N GLN A 37 9.34 -0.09 12.65
CA GLN A 37 10.56 0.66 12.31
C GLN A 37 11.70 -0.26 11.88
N HIS A 38 11.87 -1.38 12.58
CA HIS A 38 12.89 -2.37 12.26
C HIS A 38 12.65 -2.95 10.86
N GLN A 39 11.39 -3.33 10.57
CA GLN A 39 11.03 -3.87 9.27
C GLN A 39 11.23 -2.89 8.11
N ALA A 40 10.95 -1.60 8.32
CA ALA A 40 11.22 -0.55 7.34
C ALA A 40 12.70 -0.47 6.95
N ARG A 41 13.59 -0.54 7.96
CA ARG A 41 15.04 -0.57 7.73
C ARG A 41 15.45 -1.82 6.95
N CYS A 42 14.86 -2.96 7.27
CA CYS A 42 15.16 -4.22 6.59
C CYS A 42 14.67 -4.24 5.14
N LEU A 43 13.55 -3.59 4.82
CA LEU A 43 13.12 -3.38 3.43
C LEU A 43 14.11 -2.54 2.63
N ALA A 44 14.64 -1.49 3.24
CA ALA A 44 15.62 -0.63 2.60
C ALA A 44 16.97 -1.32 2.41
N SER A 45 17.46 -2.02 3.44
CA SER A 45 18.77 -2.69 3.41
C SER A 45 18.80 -3.88 2.45
N PHE A 46 17.68 -4.57 2.20
CA PHE A 46 17.61 -5.68 1.25
C PHE A 46 18.04 -5.26 -0.17
N LEU A 47 17.86 -3.99 -0.54
CA LEU A 47 18.28 -3.48 -1.85
C LEU A 47 19.80 -3.33 -1.98
N ASN A 48 20.55 -3.52 -0.89
CA ASN A 48 22.01 -3.59 -0.86
C ASN A 48 22.50 -5.02 -0.56
N PRO A 49 22.93 -5.79 -1.57
CA PRO A 49 23.64 -7.06 -1.34
C PRO A 49 25.05 -6.87 -0.75
N HIS A 50 25.52 -5.63 -0.56
CA HIS A 50 26.91 -5.29 -0.21
C HIS A 50 27.07 -4.57 1.14
N SER A 51 25.99 -4.38 1.90
CA SER A 51 26.10 -3.94 3.29
C SER A 51 26.18 -5.18 4.17
N ASP A 52 27.40 -5.61 4.50
CA ASP A 52 27.60 -6.56 5.58
C ASP A 52 26.99 -5.97 6.87
N PRO A 53 26.13 -6.70 7.60
CA PRO A 53 25.69 -6.27 8.91
C PRO A 53 26.90 -6.26 9.85
N GLU A 54 27.09 -5.17 10.59
CA GLU A 54 27.97 -5.15 11.77
C GLU A 54 27.57 -6.29 12.71
N PRO A 55 28.53 -7.06 13.25
CA PRO A 55 28.22 -8.23 14.07
C PRO A 55 27.69 -7.81 15.44
N GLU A 56 26.37 -7.89 15.62
CA GLU A 56 25.75 -7.93 16.96
C GLU A 56 25.66 -9.37 17.47
N PRO A 57 25.77 -9.59 18.80
CA PRO A 57 25.85 -10.92 19.39
C PRO A 57 24.61 -11.78 19.12
N GLU A 58 24.84 -13.07 18.86
CA GLU A 58 23.82 -14.09 18.63
C GLU A 58 23.00 -14.35 19.90
N PRO A 59 21.65 -14.36 19.83
CA PRO A 59 20.81 -14.87 20.91
C PRO A 59 20.65 -16.40 20.81
N GLU A 60 20.58 -17.04 21.98
CA GLU A 60 20.40 -18.49 22.19
C GLU A 60 19.15 -19.08 21.51
N PRO A 61 19.20 -20.34 21.03
CA PRO A 61 18.12 -20.96 20.28
C PRO A 61 16.93 -21.33 21.17
N THR A 62 15.73 -20.84 20.84
CA THR A 62 14.47 -21.31 21.45
C THR A 62 13.58 -21.98 20.40
N ASP A 63 13.13 -23.19 20.72
CA ASP A 63 12.44 -24.13 19.83
C ASP A 63 10.93 -23.82 19.73
N SER A 64 10.58 -22.65 19.19
CA SER A 64 9.20 -22.27 18.88
C SER A 64 9.11 -21.77 17.44
N PRO A 65 8.00 -22.01 16.71
CA PRO A 65 7.82 -21.50 15.35
C PRO A 65 7.47 -20.01 15.44
N LYS A 66 8.44 -19.19 15.85
CA LYS A 66 8.35 -17.74 15.95
C LYS A 66 9.30 -17.12 14.95
N GLU A 67 8.78 -16.11 14.25
CA GLU A 67 9.55 -15.09 13.54
C GLU A 67 10.53 -15.66 12.49
N LEU A 68 10.18 -15.52 11.21
CA LEU A 68 11.21 -15.45 10.18
C LEU A 68 12.05 -14.21 10.51
N ASP A 69 13.08 -14.43 11.31
CA ASP A 69 13.96 -13.40 11.88
C ASP A 69 14.36 -12.44 10.77
N VAL A 70 13.97 -11.19 10.95
CA VAL A 70 14.14 -10.11 10.00
C VAL A 70 15.63 -9.90 9.68
N ARG A 71 16.53 -10.34 10.58
CA ARG A 71 18.00 -10.42 10.39
C ARG A 71 18.43 -11.31 9.22
N HIS A 72 17.61 -12.30 8.84
CA HIS A 72 17.90 -13.18 7.69
C HIS A 72 17.34 -12.66 6.37
N ALA A 73 16.54 -11.59 6.38
CA ALA A 73 15.94 -11.05 5.16
C ALA A 73 17.02 -10.73 4.12
N SER A 74 18.08 -9.99 4.46
CA SER A 74 19.17 -9.65 3.54
C SER A 74 19.89 -10.85 2.90
N LYS A 75 19.78 -12.06 3.49
CA LYS A 75 20.35 -13.30 2.96
C LYS A 75 19.38 -14.07 2.05
N LEU A 76 18.09 -13.73 2.04
CA LEU A 76 17.08 -14.42 1.24
C LEU A 76 17.34 -14.21 -0.26
N LYS A 77 17.24 -15.30 -1.03
CA LYS A 77 17.41 -15.27 -2.49
C LYS A 77 16.24 -15.93 -3.20
N GLY A 78 16.09 -15.63 -4.49
CA GLY A 78 15.14 -16.31 -5.37
C GLY A 78 13.70 -16.29 -4.86
N ALA A 79 13.11 -17.48 -4.69
CA ALA A 79 11.70 -17.64 -4.33
C ALA A 79 11.38 -17.16 -2.90
N GLU A 80 12.31 -17.30 -1.96
CA GLU A 80 12.09 -16.91 -0.56
C GLU A 80 12.06 -15.39 -0.40
N ALA A 81 12.99 -14.70 -1.06
CA ALA A 81 12.99 -13.23 -1.14
C ALA A 81 11.66 -12.72 -1.71
N ARG A 82 11.18 -13.31 -2.81
CA ARG A 82 9.87 -12.95 -3.39
C ARG A 82 8.73 -13.17 -2.40
N LYS A 83 8.71 -14.31 -1.69
CA LYS A 83 7.67 -14.63 -0.71
C LYS A 83 7.69 -13.64 0.46
N TRP A 84 8.87 -13.24 0.92
CA TRP A 84 9.03 -12.24 1.96
C TRP A 84 8.52 -10.86 1.50
N PHE A 85 8.91 -10.40 0.31
CA PHE A 85 8.42 -9.15 -0.26
C PHE A 85 6.92 -9.15 -0.56
N ALA A 86 6.33 -10.30 -0.89
CA ALA A 86 4.89 -10.42 -1.15
C ALA A 86 4.03 -10.15 0.10
N ARG A 87 4.61 -10.22 1.30
CA ARG A 87 3.93 -9.99 2.59
C ARG A 87 3.98 -8.54 3.07
N GLN A 88 4.65 -7.66 2.32
CA GLN A 88 4.96 -6.29 2.76
C GLN A 88 3.84 -5.29 2.48
N LEU A 89 2.89 -5.64 1.61
CA LEU A 89 1.78 -4.76 1.24
C LEU A 89 0.56 -4.99 2.14
N MET A 90 -0.08 -3.91 2.56
CA MET A 90 -1.45 -3.97 3.03
C MET A 90 -2.37 -4.31 1.85
N LEU A 91 -3.17 -5.35 1.99
CA LEU A 91 -3.97 -5.87 0.88
C LEU A 91 -5.44 -5.51 1.03
N PRO A 92 -6.09 -5.06 -0.05
CA PRO A 92 -7.51 -4.73 -0.05
C PRO A 92 -8.39 -5.98 0.12
N GLU A 93 -9.53 -5.79 0.77
CA GLU A 93 -10.66 -6.71 0.69
C GLU A 93 -11.90 -6.03 0.10
N TRP A 94 -12.88 -6.82 -0.33
CA TRP A 94 -14.13 -6.34 -0.91
C TRP A 94 -15.12 -5.90 0.18
N MET A 95 -15.81 -4.78 -0.02
CA MET A 95 -16.94 -4.40 0.84
C MET A 95 -18.04 -5.42 0.65
N ILE A 96 -18.37 -6.11 1.73
CA ILE A 96 -19.61 -6.88 1.83
C ILE A 96 -20.50 -6.14 2.83
N ASP A 97 -19.93 -5.76 3.98
CA ASP A 97 -20.61 -5.01 5.04
C ASP A 97 -20.12 -3.55 5.10
N VAL A 98 -21.02 -2.62 4.82
CA VAL A 98 -20.78 -1.18 4.94
C VAL A 98 -20.55 -0.82 6.42
N PRO A 99 -19.43 -0.15 6.77
CA PRO A 99 -19.18 0.33 8.12
C PRO A 99 -20.22 1.35 8.60
N ASP A 100 -20.62 1.27 9.88
CA ASP A 100 -21.67 2.14 10.45
C ASP A 100 -21.31 3.65 10.40
N GLN A 101 -20.04 3.99 10.62
CA GLN A 101 -19.53 5.37 10.61
C GLN A 101 -18.71 5.68 9.34
N LEU A 102 -19.18 5.18 8.18
CA LEU A 102 -18.47 5.37 6.91
C LEU A 102 -18.17 6.86 6.62
N PRO A 103 -19.13 7.81 6.68
CA PRO A 103 -18.85 9.21 6.35
C PRO A 103 -17.83 9.89 7.28
N GLN A 104 -17.79 9.50 8.55
CA GLN A 104 -16.96 10.11 9.58
C GLN A 104 -15.55 9.52 9.56
N ASP A 105 -15.45 8.19 9.56
CA ASP A 105 -14.22 7.49 9.90
C ASP A 105 -13.48 7.00 8.66
N TRP A 106 -14.00 7.27 7.45
CA TRP A 106 -13.44 6.72 6.22
C TRP A 106 -13.20 7.76 5.14
N TYR A 107 -12.15 7.49 4.38
CA TYR A 107 -11.78 8.13 3.15
C TYR A 107 -12.13 7.26 1.96
N VAL A 108 -12.40 7.88 0.81
CA VAL A 108 -12.61 7.22 -0.48
C VAL A 108 -11.80 7.90 -1.57
N PHE A 109 -11.29 7.12 -2.53
CA PHE A 109 -10.72 7.65 -3.76
C PHE A 109 -10.95 6.75 -4.97
N ALA A 110 -10.86 7.36 -6.15
CA ALA A 110 -10.85 6.65 -7.41
C ALA A 110 -9.54 5.87 -7.55
N ARG A 111 -9.61 4.54 -7.63
CA ARG A 111 -8.44 3.69 -7.80
C ARG A 111 -7.99 3.73 -9.26
N PRO A 112 -6.73 4.10 -9.56
CA PRO A 112 -6.17 3.93 -10.90
C PRO A 112 -6.16 2.47 -11.35
N ALA A 113 -6.44 2.23 -12.62
CA ALA A 113 -6.09 0.98 -13.29
C ALA A 113 -4.57 0.82 -13.29
N GLY A 114 -4.08 -0.39 -13.10
CA GLY A 114 -2.65 -0.66 -13.13
C GLY A 114 -2.16 -1.67 -12.11
N LYS A 115 -0.85 -1.74 -11.98
CA LYS A 115 -0.15 -2.73 -11.17
C LYS A 115 0.13 -2.17 -9.78
N ARG A 116 -0.50 -2.74 -8.75
CA ARG A 116 -0.18 -2.44 -7.35
C ARG A 116 1.25 -2.87 -7.04
N CYS A 117 2.03 -1.97 -6.46
CA CYS A 117 3.44 -2.20 -6.13
C CYS A 117 3.88 -1.33 -4.96
N PHE A 118 4.77 -1.85 -4.12
CA PHE A 118 5.53 -0.98 -3.22
C PHE A 118 6.77 -0.46 -3.95
N VAL A 119 7.20 0.74 -3.59
CA VAL A 119 8.37 1.43 -4.14
C VAL A 119 9.30 1.78 -2.99
N VAL A 120 10.58 1.45 -3.14
CA VAL A 120 11.63 1.81 -2.17
C VAL A 120 12.71 2.60 -2.87
N SER A 121 13.00 3.78 -2.35
CA SER A 121 14.15 4.59 -2.76
C SER A 121 15.22 4.54 -1.68
N SER A 122 16.43 4.18 -2.05
CA SER A 122 17.58 4.10 -1.14
C SER A 122 18.89 4.06 -1.96
N ASN A 123 19.98 4.59 -1.40
CA ASN A 123 21.34 4.50 -1.95
C ASN A 123 21.49 4.97 -3.41
N GLY A 124 20.70 5.98 -3.78
CA GLY A 124 20.73 6.61 -5.08
C GLY A 124 20.06 5.79 -6.18
N THR A 125 19.16 4.88 -5.82
CA THR A 125 18.30 4.16 -6.77
C THR A 125 16.91 3.92 -6.19
N THR A 126 15.98 3.54 -7.07
CA THR A 126 14.60 3.21 -6.72
C THR A 126 14.22 1.84 -7.29
N VAL A 127 13.61 0.99 -6.47
CA VAL A 127 13.10 -0.32 -6.87
C VAL A 127 11.61 -0.37 -6.59
N SER A 128 10.83 -0.85 -7.56
CA SER A 128 9.42 -1.16 -7.37
C SER A 128 9.19 -2.67 -7.49
N ARG A 129 8.34 -3.22 -6.63
CA ARG A 129 7.99 -4.66 -6.66
C ARG A 129 6.49 -4.87 -6.60
N LEU A 130 6.02 -5.83 -7.37
CA LEU A 130 4.62 -6.23 -7.44
C LEU A 130 4.18 -6.93 -6.15
N ARG A 131 2.87 -7.10 -6.00
CA ARG A 131 2.24 -7.86 -4.90
C ARG A 131 2.80 -9.28 -4.69
N ASN A 132 3.28 -9.93 -5.74
CA ASN A 132 3.90 -11.26 -5.63
C ASN A 132 5.40 -11.20 -5.23
N GLY A 133 5.92 -10.02 -4.89
CA GLY A 133 7.31 -9.76 -4.53
C GLY A 133 8.30 -9.72 -5.70
N SER A 134 7.85 -9.96 -6.93
CA SER A 134 8.71 -9.83 -8.12
C SER A 134 9.05 -8.36 -8.39
N MET A 135 10.25 -8.10 -8.89
CA MET A 135 10.67 -6.76 -9.25
C MET A 135 9.92 -6.30 -10.51
N LEU A 136 9.27 -5.15 -10.43
CA LEU A 136 8.65 -4.50 -11.57
C LEU A 136 9.69 -3.67 -12.30
N HIS A 137 10.29 -2.70 -11.63
CA HIS A 137 11.31 -1.82 -12.20
C HIS A 137 12.45 -1.50 -11.21
N HIS A 138 13.61 -1.18 -11.76
CA HIS A 138 14.76 -0.59 -11.09
C HIS A 138 15.18 0.67 -11.87
N PHE A 139 15.17 1.84 -11.23
CA PHE A 139 15.25 3.13 -11.92
C PHE A 139 15.70 4.28 -11.00
N PRO A 140 16.26 5.38 -11.53
CA PRO A 140 16.49 6.60 -10.76
C PRO A 140 15.18 7.38 -10.59
N SER A 141 14.97 7.96 -9.40
CA SER A 141 13.82 8.84 -9.12
C SER A 141 14.22 10.08 -8.33
N ALA A 142 13.39 11.11 -8.40
CA ALA A 142 13.51 12.31 -7.58
C ALA A 142 12.95 12.13 -6.15
N LEU A 143 12.61 10.90 -5.75
CA LEU A 143 12.34 10.58 -4.35
C LEU A 143 13.64 10.72 -3.53
N PRO A 144 13.54 10.93 -2.20
CA PRO A 144 14.72 10.97 -1.35
C PRO A 144 15.58 9.70 -1.50
N SER A 145 16.88 9.90 -1.72
CA SER A 145 17.84 8.81 -2.02
C SER A 145 17.50 7.95 -3.24
N GLY A 146 16.64 8.44 -4.14
CA GLY A 146 16.19 7.71 -5.33
C GLY A 146 17.12 7.80 -6.55
N ALA A 147 18.08 8.72 -6.54
CA ALA A 147 19.06 8.93 -7.60
C ALA A 147 20.40 9.44 -7.03
N ARG A 148 21.52 9.18 -7.73
CA ARG A 148 22.84 9.75 -7.41
C ARG A 148 22.99 11.10 -8.10
N THR A 149 22.88 12.20 -7.35
CA THR A 149 23.02 13.57 -7.87
C THR A 149 24.15 14.31 -7.15
N LYS A 150 24.69 15.39 -7.75
CA LYS A 150 25.80 16.15 -7.15
C LYS A 150 25.43 16.83 -5.83
N ASP A 151 24.14 17.13 -5.63
CA ASP A 151 23.60 17.77 -4.42
C ASP A 151 23.22 16.77 -3.32
N SER A 152 23.57 15.49 -3.49
CA SER A 152 23.31 14.42 -2.51
C SER A 152 24.28 14.47 -1.31
N SER A 153 24.37 15.63 -0.65
CA SER A 153 25.14 15.82 0.60
C SER A 153 24.36 15.45 1.86
N GLY A 154 23.17 14.85 1.72
CA GLY A 154 22.38 14.32 2.83
C GLY A 154 22.97 13.03 3.40
N SER A 155 22.58 12.67 4.63
CA SER A 155 23.06 11.47 5.33
C SER A 155 23.02 10.25 4.39
N ALA A 156 24.14 9.52 4.34
CA ALA A 156 24.38 8.46 3.36
C ALA A 156 23.43 7.24 3.47
N GLN A 157 22.39 7.29 4.31
CA GLN A 157 21.57 6.15 4.69
C GLN A 157 20.04 6.39 4.66
N SER A 158 19.57 7.53 4.11
CA SER A 158 18.11 7.77 4.10
C SER A 158 17.38 6.93 3.06
N TYR A 159 16.18 6.47 3.39
CA TYR A 159 15.32 5.70 2.50
C TYR A 159 13.85 6.13 2.61
N SER A 160 13.08 5.86 1.55
CA SER A 160 11.62 6.07 1.56
C SER A 160 10.90 4.84 1.01
N ILE A 161 9.72 4.58 1.53
CA ILE A 161 8.86 3.45 1.17
C ILE A 161 7.46 3.99 0.88
N LEU A 162 7.01 3.77 -0.34
CA LEU A 162 5.70 4.20 -0.83
C LEU A 162 4.87 3.00 -1.27
N ASP A 163 3.56 3.10 -1.14
CA ASP A 163 2.62 2.13 -1.71
C ASP A 163 1.89 2.75 -2.91
N CYS A 164 2.15 2.20 -4.09
CA CYS A 164 1.80 2.82 -5.36
C CYS A 164 0.94 1.90 -6.24
N ILE A 165 0.28 2.49 -7.23
CA ILE A 165 -0.27 1.80 -8.38
C ILE A 165 0.43 2.37 -9.60
N PHE A 166 1.20 1.52 -10.30
CA PHE A 166 1.83 1.90 -11.55
C PHE A 166 0.80 1.80 -12.69
N HIS A 167 0.44 2.96 -13.24
CA HIS A 167 -0.44 3.07 -14.38
C HIS A 167 0.42 3.10 -15.66
N GLU A 168 0.27 2.06 -16.47
CA GLU A 168 1.22 1.79 -17.57
C GLU A 168 1.08 2.78 -18.73
N SER A 169 -0.13 3.27 -18.98
CA SER A 169 -0.42 4.08 -20.17
C SER A 169 0.20 5.47 -20.10
N ASP A 170 0.29 6.08 -18.91
CA ASP A 170 0.93 7.38 -18.68
C ASP A 170 2.25 7.28 -17.90
N GLN A 171 2.72 6.06 -17.66
CA GLN A 171 3.96 5.75 -16.94
C GLN A 171 4.11 6.46 -15.59
N THR A 172 3.01 6.61 -14.85
CA THR A 172 2.99 7.29 -13.55
C THR A 172 2.79 6.30 -12.40
N TYR A 173 3.58 6.47 -11.33
CA TYR A 173 3.33 5.85 -10.04
C TYR A 173 2.33 6.71 -9.26
N TYR A 174 1.07 6.30 -9.25
CA TYR A 174 0.09 6.91 -8.37
C TYR A 174 0.31 6.42 -6.95
N VAL A 175 0.77 7.32 -6.08
CA VAL A 175 1.03 7.03 -4.68
C VAL A 175 -0.29 7.07 -3.93
N ILE A 176 -0.65 5.95 -3.31
CA ILE A 176 -1.88 5.84 -2.53
C ILE A 176 -1.61 5.66 -1.05
N ASP A 177 -0.35 5.40 -0.67
CA ASP A 177 0.08 5.43 0.72
C ASP A 177 1.57 5.78 0.85
N MET A 178 1.95 6.36 1.99
CA MET A 178 3.32 6.65 2.37
C MET A 178 3.62 5.95 3.69
N VAL A 179 4.61 5.07 3.65
CA VAL A 179 4.90 4.16 4.75
C VAL A 179 6.17 4.57 5.51
N CYS A 180 7.16 5.05 4.77
CA CYS A 180 8.37 5.65 5.34
C CYS A 180 8.85 6.78 4.43
N TRP A 181 9.34 7.87 5.01
CA TRP A 181 9.87 9.01 4.25
C TRP A 181 11.13 9.56 4.90
N ARG A 182 12.28 9.51 4.20
CA ARG A 182 13.58 9.92 4.76
C ARG A 182 13.84 9.32 6.15
N GLU A 183 13.64 8.00 6.28
CA GLU A 183 13.76 7.25 7.55
C GLU A 183 12.67 7.53 8.61
N TYR A 184 11.82 8.54 8.42
CA TYR A 184 10.64 8.73 9.26
C TYR A 184 9.63 7.62 8.96
N SER A 185 9.60 6.64 9.85
CA SER A 185 8.58 5.60 9.90
C SER A 185 7.21 6.22 10.14
N LEU A 186 6.24 5.89 9.27
CA LEU A 186 4.84 6.29 9.42
C LEU A 186 3.93 5.11 9.77
N TYR A 187 4.51 3.97 10.17
CA TYR A 187 3.74 2.75 10.44
C TYR A 187 2.76 2.91 11.60
N ASP A 188 3.18 3.62 12.64
CA ASP A 188 2.40 3.95 13.84
C ASP A 188 1.54 5.21 13.68
N CYS A 189 1.52 5.78 12.48
CA CYS A 189 0.68 6.91 12.14
C CYS A 189 -0.63 6.46 11.51
N THR A 190 -1.70 7.17 11.85
CA THR A 190 -3.02 6.99 11.25
C THR A 190 -2.99 7.27 9.75
N ALA A 191 -3.91 6.67 8.99
CA ALA A 191 -4.05 6.90 7.56
C ALA A 191 -4.26 8.38 7.21
N GLU A 192 -5.03 9.08 8.04
CA GLU A 192 -5.25 10.52 7.91
C GLU A 192 -3.95 11.31 7.93
N PHE A 193 -3.08 11.05 8.92
CA PHE A 193 -1.78 11.71 8.98
C PHE A 193 -0.91 11.34 7.78
N ARG A 194 -0.88 10.05 7.40
CA ARG A 194 -0.11 9.57 6.25
C ARG A 194 -0.51 10.24 4.95
N PHE A 195 -1.81 10.45 4.70
CA PHE A 195 -2.30 11.11 3.49
C PHE A 195 -2.01 12.60 3.46
N PHE A 196 -2.15 13.29 4.59
CA PHE A 196 -1.74 14.68 4.75
C PHE A 196 -0.23 14.85 4.50
N TRP A 197 0.58 13.99 5.11
CA TRP A 197 2.04 14.01 5.00
C TRP A 197 2.50 13.66 3.58
N LEU A 198 1.87 12.67 2.95
CA LEU A 198 2.16 12.28 1.57
C LEU A 198 2.02 13.46 0.62
N SER A 199 0.89 14.16 0.68
CA SER A 199 0.58 15.25 -0.25
C SER A 199 1.57 16.40 -0.11
N SER A 200 1.91 16.77 1.13
CA SER A 200 2.88 17.84 1.41
C SER A 200 4.31 17.45 1.03
N LYS A 201 4.78 16.28 1.47
CA LYS A 201 6.17 15.85 1.25
C LYS A 201 6.50 15.46 -0.16
N LEU A 202 5.56 14.89 -0.90
CA LEU A 202 5.81 14.58 -2.30
C LEU A 202 5.93 15.86 -3.14
N ALA A 203 5.15 16.91 -2.83
CA ALA A 203 5.22 18.20 -3.49
C ALA A 203 6.52 18.98 -3.22
N GLU A 204 7.19 18.72 -2.08
CA GLU A 204 8.53 19.26 -1.78
C GLU A 204 9.64 18.63 -2.64
N THR A 205 9.31 17.63 -3.47
CA THR A 205 10.26 16.93 -4.35
C THR A 205 9.99 17.23 -5.82
N GLY A 206 10.97 16.99 -6.69
CA GLY A 206 10.76 16.97 -8.13
C GLY A 206 10.10 15.68 -8.65
N ALA A 207 9.50 14.85 -7.79
CA ALA A 207 8.95 13.56 -8.21
C ALA A 207 7.66 13.69 -9.03
N CYS A 208 6.99 14.84 -8.96
CA CYS A 208 5.81 15.15 -9.79
C CYS A 208 6.18 15.73 -11.16
N ASP A 209 7.45 16.09 -11.37
CA ASP A 209 7.92 16.72 -12.60
C ASP A 209 7.94 15.72 -13.78
N PRO A 210 8.03 16.21 -15.02
CA PRO A 210 8.24 15.35 -16.17
C PRO A 210 9.53 14.52 -16.05
N PRO A 211 9.60 13.32 -16.67
CA PRO A 211 10.78 12.49 -16.64
C PRO A 211 12.07 13.19 -17.11
N SER A 212 13.18 12.86 -16.46
CA SER A 212 14.53 13.36 -16.75
C SER A 212 15.57 12.24 -16.58
N GLN A 213 16.85 12.55 -16.82
CA GLN A 213 17.95 11.59 -16.70
C GLN A 213 18.02 10.91 -15.30
N TYR A 214 17.73 11.68 -14.24
CA TYR A 214 17.76 11.21 -12.85
C TYR A 214 16.37 10.95 -12.26
N HIS A 215 15.33 10.98 -13.10
CA HIS A 215 13.95 10.80 -12.70
C HIS A 215 13.15 10.11 -13.82
N ARG A 216 13.07 8.79 -13.80
CA ARG A 216 12.50 8.03 -14.93
C ARG A 216 10.97 8.09 -15.02
N TYR A 217 10.29 8.04 -13.89
CA TYR A 217 8.83 7.92 -13.82
C TYR A 217 8.26 8.97 -12.89
N ARG A 218 7.17 9.60 -13.31
CA ARG A 218 6.43 10.55 -12.49
C ARG A 218 5.77 9.84 -11.31
N PHE A 219 5.69 10.53 -10.18
CA PHE A 219 4.90 10.17 -9.02
C PHE A 219 3.80 11.20 -8.84
N SER A 220 2.59 10.75 -8.48
CA SER A 220 1.49 11.66 -8.18
C SER A 220 0.67 11.10 -7.03
N PRO A 221 0.28 11.90 -6.03
CA PRO A 221 -0.67 11.43 -5.04
C PRO A 221 -2.03 11.21 -5.70
N VAL A 222 -2.80 10.24 -5.21
CA VAL A 222 -4.23 10.14 -5.55
C VAL A 222 -5.02 11.16 -4.74
N ARG A 223 -6.10 11.68 -5.32
CA ARG A 223 -6.99 12.61 -4.62
C ARG A 223 -7.94 11.83 -3.72
N VAL A 224 -7.91 12.14 -2.43
CA VAL A 224 -8.70 11.49 -1.38
C VAL A 224 -9.87 12.40 -0.98
N TYR A 225 -11.03 11.80 -0.72
CA TYR A 225 -12.25 12.49 -0.28
C TYR A 225 -12.83 11.83 0.97
N ASN A 226 -13.61 12.57 1.76
CA ASN A 226 -14.43 11.97 2.81
C ASN A 226 -15.51 11.06 2.19
N CYS A 227 -16.02 10.10 2.95
CA CYS A 227 -17.12 9.25 2.50
C CYS A 227 -18.51 9.86 2.76
N ASP A 228 -18.62 11.19 2.68
CA ASP A 228 -19.93 11.85 2.59
C ASP A 228 -20.46 11.77 1.14
N GLN A 229 -21.70 12.22 0.95
CA GLN A 229 -22.34 12.17 -0.36
C GLN A 229 -21.55 12.93 -1.44
N ALA A 230 -20.99 14.09 -1.10
CA ALA A 230 -20.23 14.89 -2.06
C ALA A 230 -18.91 14.18 -2.44
N GLY A 231 -18.20 13.63 -1.47
CA GLY A 231 -16.92 12.95 -1.67
C GLY A 231 -17.06 11.64 -2.43
N LEU A 232 -18.10 10.85 -2.16
CA LEU A 232 -18.40 9.64 -2.93
C LEU A 232 -18.74 9.95 -4.39
N SER A 233 -19.58 10.97 -4.62
CA SER A 233 -19.88 11.43 -5.97
C SER A 233 -18.63 11.93 -6.69
N ALA A 234 -17.78 12.72 -6.02
CA ALA A 234 -16.54 13.24 -6.57
C ALA A 234 -15.53 12.12 -6.91
N ALA A 235 -15.39 11.12 -6.05
CA ALA A 235 -14.54 9.96 -6.32
C ALA A 235 -15.05 9.14 -7.52
N TYR A 236 -16.37 8.92 -7.58
CA TYR A 236 -16.96 8.09 -8.62
C TYR A 236 -17.02 8.78 -9.99
N THR A 237 -17.50 10.01 -10.05
CA THR A 237 -17.77 10.74 -11.30
C THR A 237 -16.66 11.70 -11.70
N GLY A 238 -15.88 12.22 -10.74
CA GLY A 238 -14.92 13.29 -10.97
C GLY A 238 -13.83 12.93 -11.98
N ALA A 239 -13.40 13.91 -12.78
CA ALA A 239 -12.33 13.70 -13.76
C ALA A 239 -10.99 13.43 -13.05
N VAL A 240 -10.26 12.43 -13.54
CA VAL A 240 -8.93 12.03 -13.06
C VAL A 240 -8.03 11.73 -14.27
N PRO A 241 -6.70 11.87 -14.17
CA PRO A 241 -5.78 11.71 -15.32
C PRO A 241 -5.52 10.25 -15.71
N TYR A 242 -6.25 9.29 -15.13
CA TYR A 242 -6.08 7.86 -15.34
C TYR A 242 -7.41 7.15 -15.55
N VAL A 243 -7.36 5.95 -16.11
CA VAL A 243 -8.54 5.09 -16.17
C VAL A 243 -8.85 4.58 -14.76
N LYS A 244 -10.10 4.74 -14.31
CA LYS A 244 -10.56 4.23 -13.02
C LYS A 244 -10.80 2.72 -13.10
N ASP A 245 -10.30 1.97 -12.13
CA ASP A 245 -10.54 0.52 -11.99
C ASP A 245 -11.56 0.20 -10.87
N GLY A 246 -11.78 1.16 -9.97
CA GLY A 246 -12.80 1.05 -8.93
C GLY A 246 -12.72 2.20 -7.94
N LEU A 247 -13.47 2.08 -6.87
CA LEU A 247 -13.26 2.87 -5.66
C LEU A 247 -12.40 2.09 -4.68
N LEU A 248 -11.86 2.82 -3.72
CA LEU A 248 -11.05 2.26 -2.65
C LEU A 248 -11.26 3.12 -1.41
N PHE A 249 -11.43 2.47 -0.26
CA PHE A 249 -11.83 3.07 0.99
C PHE A 249 -10.83 2.81 2.12
N TYR A 250 -10.46 3.85 2.88
CA TYR A 250 -9.47 3.79 3.96
C TYR A 250 -10.08 4.31 5.25
N ASN A 251 -9.93 3.60 6.37
CA ASN A 251 -10.30 4.07 7.68
C ASN A 251 -9.23 5.06 8.12
N LYS A 252 -9.66 6.21 8.60
CA LYS A 252 -8.81 7.33 8.96
C LYS A 252 -7.82 6.97 10.06
N TYR A 253 -8.18 6.04 10.94
CA TYR A 253 -7.45 5.69 12.15
C TYR A 253 -6.54 4.46 11.97
N ASP A 254 -6.58 3.79 10.82
CA ASP A 254 -5.74 2.63 10.56
C ASP A 254 -4.26 2.98 10.56
N LEU A 255 -3.50 2.16 11.28
CA LEU A 255 -2.06 2.09 11.21
C LEU A 255 -1.64 1.23 10.02
N PHE A 256 -0.46 1.49 9.45
CA PHE A 256 0.05 0.63 8.40
C PHE A 256 0.60 -0.66 9.02
N PHE A 257 -0.01 -1.80 8.73
CA PHE A 257 0.43 -3.11 9.24
C PHE A 257 0.75 -4.09 8.11
N TYR A 258 1.83 -4.85 8.30
CA TYR A 258 2.25 -5.88 7.38
C TYR A 258 1.47 -7.18 7.58
N SER A 259 1.39 -8.01 6.54
CA SER A 259 0.86 -9.37 6.70
C SER A 259 1.92 -10.27 7.35
N MET A 260 2.15 -10.14 8.66
CA MET A 260 2.88 -11.13 9.45
C MET A 260 2.00 -12.39 9.60
N ASP A 261 2.60 -13.57 9.36
CA ASP A 261 2.11 -14.91 9.78
C ASP A 261 1.27 -15.82 8.89
N ASN A 262 1.06 -15.62 7.57
CA ASN A 262 0.22 -16.56 6.77
C ASN A 262 -1.24 -16.75 7.28
N VAL A 263 -1.55 -16.33 8.51
CA VAL A 263 -2.42 -15.21 8.78
C VAL A 263 -2.11 -14.21 7.67
N LYS A 264 -2.86 -14.32 6.56
CA LYS A 264 -3.30 -13.10 5.89
C LYS A 264 -3.61 -12.14 7.05
N CYS A 265 -3.42 -10.84 6.94
CA CYS A 265 -4.49 -10.04 7.54
C CYS A 265 -5.75 -10.58 6.83
N PHE A 266 -6.38 -11.60 7.42
CA PHE A 266 -7.63 -12.21 7.04
C PHE A 266 -8.51 -11.04 7.35
N GLU A 267 -8.66 -10.23 6.32
CA GLU A 267 -9.04 -8.84 6.37
C GLU A 267 -8.09 -7.89 7.13
N CYS A 268 -7.32 -7.12 6.37
CA CYS A 268 -7.49 -5.68 6.55
C CYS A 268 -8.67 -5.31 5.67
N LEU A 269 -9.67 -4.75 6.31
CA LEU A 269 -11.07 -4.81 5.93
C LEU A 269 -11.54 -3.56 5.22
N LEU A 270 -10.68 -3.19 4.31
CA LEU A 270 -10.49 -1.83 3.91
C LEU A 270 -10.01 -1.93 2.49
N LEU A 271 -10.45 -0.99 1.67
CA LEU A 271 -10.25 -0.90 0.23
C LEU A 271 -11.36 -1.57 -0.60
N ASP A 272 -12.57 -1.08 -0.41
CA ASP A 272 -13.79 -1.57 -1.04
C ASP A 272 -13.87 -1.33 -2.55
N TRP A 273 -13.74 -2.41 -3.32
CA TRP A 273 -13.75 -2.36 -4.77
C TRP A 273 -15.18 -2.41 -5.33
N LEU A 274 -15.66 -1.29 -5.87
CA LEU A 274 -16.82 -1.27 -6.76
C LEU A 274 -16.34 -1.36 -8.21
N ARG A 275 -16.52 -2.52 -8.86
CA ARG A 275 -16.28 -2.64 -10.31
C ARG A 275 -17.35 -1.87 -11.04
N LEU A 276 -16.93 -0.88 -11.83
CA LEU A 276 -17.77 -0.22 -12.84
C LEU A 276 -18.20 -1.26 -13.87
N GLY A 277 -19.33 -1.95 -13.65
CA GLY A 277 -19.93 -2.83 -14.67
C GLY A 277 -20.65 -4.09 -14.21
N SER A 278 -20.60 -4.49 -12.93
CA SER A 278 -21.27 -5.72 -12.48
C SER A 278 -22.30 -5.45 -11.39
N SER A 279 -23.57 -5.53 -11.79
CA SER A 279 -24.79 -5.45 -10.97
C SER A 279 -25.13 -4.07 -10.41
N SER A 280 -26.04 -3.40 -11.11
CA SER A 280 -26.79 -2.21 -10.70
C SER A 280 -27.49 -2.32 -9.34
N ALA A 281 -27.60 -3.52 -8.75
CA ALA A 281 -28.26 -3.71 -7.46
C ALA A 281 -27.38 -3.29 -6.27
N LEU A 282 -26.08 -3.60 -6.25
CA LEU A 282 -25.18 -3.22 -5.14
C LEU A 282 -24.74 -1.75 -5.24
N LEU A 283 -24.49 -1.27 -6.46
CA LEU A 283 -24.38 0.16 -6.75
C LEU A 283 -25.67 0.89 -6.42
N GLY A 284 -26.81 0.28 -6.74
CA GLY A 284 -28.14 0.72 -6.32
C GLY A 284 -28.17 0.91 -4.81
N TYR A 285 -27.93 -0.11 -4.00
CA TYR A 285 -28.00 0.00 -2.54
C TYR A 285 -26.98 0.96 -1.91
N ALA A 286 -25.72 0.96 -2.34
CA ALA A 286 -24.70 1.88 -1.82
C ALA A 286 -24.91 3.33 -2.30
N CYS A 287 -25.39 3.55 -3.53
CA CYS A 287 -25.82 4.88 -3.98
C CYS A 287 -27.14 5.30 -3.33
N TYR A 288 -28.13 4.42 -3.17
CA TYR A 288 -29.44 4.76 -2.60
C TYR A 288 -29.32 5.12 -1.11
N PHE A 289 -28.42 4.48 -0.36
CA PHE A 289 -28.23 4.80 1.06
C PHE A 289 -27.39 6.05 1.31
N VAL A 290 -26.59 6.49 0.35
CA VAL A 290 -25.71 7.66 0.50
C VAL A 290 -26.33 8.90 -0.18
N LEU A 291 -27.02 8.73 -1.32
CA LEU A 291 -27.66 9.82 -2.11
C LEU A 291 -29.10 10.15 -1.68
N SER A 292 -29.68 9.45 -0.70
CA SER A 292 -31.02 9.78 -0.15
C SER A 292 -30.92 10.65 1.09
#